data_AF-A0A1X7ULQ9-F1
#
_entry.id   AF-A0A1X7ULQ9-F1
#
_cell.length_a   1.000
_cell.length_b   1.000
_cell.length_c   1.000
_cell.angle_alpha   90.00
_cell.angle_beta   90.00
_cell.angle_gamma   90.00
#
_symmetry.space_group_name_H-M   'P 1'
#
loop_
_entity.id
_entity.type
_entity.pdbx_description
1 polymer ?
#
loop_
_entity_poly.entity_id
_entity_poly.type
_entity_poly.pdbx_seq_one_letter_code
_entity_poly.pdbx_strand_id
1 'polypeptide(L)'
;MFTMSSFDPALIFLVNIYADEFGVRQDTKVYSNGAMQVSIFISVNYNGDTDNELLEQIKGYVQDNVVIYTLDDGKVELDLDEWKKSTEENSFYHDINHAGNNSSGPDGSDIRVPLYFTVPVASEGEHRWIAKLDEEETSTSTPVTITVVKFSATIDDLEIVDKDATYCNQLRVVKYKDKVFPDVQKLVKLLEYKGIKFLSSAESAWVSMVHSNKGHKIGAFIEYKLTEDIRIAKPGHEYWSHEMIKQDIPVGTGDKNILHCDCCDDSLDFTSAQVEKVWNEGIAMFMAYHMSLYIHDGSGHNTNFDCNEFLAEDNFGNRINLHFNWDS
;
A
#
# COMPACT_ATOMS: atom_id res chain seq x y z
N MET A 1 -23.95 44.78 -0.54
CA MET A 1 -24.28 43.89 -1.67
C MET A 1 -22.94 43.45 -2.23
N PHE A 2 -22.45 42.28 -1.82
CA PHE A 2 -21.20 41.73 -2.36
C PHE A 2 -21.54 41.15 -3.73
N THR A 3 -20.92 41.66 -4.78
CA THR A 3 -20.92 41.02 -6.09
C THR A 3 -20.16 39.72 -5.97
N MET A 4 -20.84 38.58 -6.07
CA MET A 4 -20.16 37.31 -6.35
C MET A 4 -19.45 37.52 -7.70
N SER A 5 -18.12 37.47 -7.69
CA SER A 5 -17.31 37.46 -8.91
C SER A 5 -17.70 36.19 -9.67
N SER A 6 -18.31 36.33 -10.84
CA SER A 6 -18.64 35.17 -11.68
C SER A 6 -17.36 34.65 -12.31
N PHE A 7 -17.14 33.33 -12.25
CA PHE A 7 -16.05 32.68 -12.95
C PHE A 7 -16.02 33.01 -14.44
N ASP A 8 -14.86 33.45 -14.91
CA ASP A 8 -14.58 33.75 -16.31
C ASP A 8 -13.32 32.97 -16.75
N PRO A 9 -13.47 31.91 -17.55
CA PRO A 9 -12.34 31.10 -17.99
C PRO A 9 -11.36 31.88 -18.89
N ALA A 10 -11.79 32.97 -19.53
CA ALA A 10 -10.90 33.80 -20.35
C ALA A 10 -9.82 34.54 -19.54
N LEU A 11 -9.91 34.52 -18.21
CA LEU A 11 -8.91 35.10 -17.30
C LEU A 11 -7.89 34.08 -16.79
N ILE A 12 -7.99 32.81 -17.22
CA ILE A 12 -7.02 31.76 -16.90
C ILE A 12 -5.89 31.78 -17.94
N PHE A 13 -4.65 31.71 -17.46
CA PHE A 13 -3.45 31.62 -18.28
C PHE A 13 -2.64 30.40 -17.88
N LEU A 14 -2.34 29.53 -18.83
CA LEU A 14 -1.53 28.34 -18.59
C LEU A 14 -0.06 28.75 -18.42
N VAL A 15 0.52 28.39 -17.28
CA VAL A 15 1.91 28.73 -16.95
C VAL A 15 2.83 27.58 -17.32
N ASN A 16 2.66 26.44 -16.66
CA ASN A 16 3.52 25.27 -16.85
C ASN A 16 2.90 24.00 -16.23
N ILE A 17 3.64 22.89 -16.34
CA ILE A 17 3.36 21.60 -15.70
C ILE A 17 4.51 21.25 -14.73
N TYR A 18 4.17 20.72 -13.57
CA TYR A 18 5.11 20.39 -12.50
C TYR A 18 4.86 19.02 -11.88
N ALA A 19 5.88 18.47 -11.24
CA ALA A 19 5.82 17.23 -10.46
C ALA A 19 5.73 17.49 -8.94
N ASP A 20 5.50 18.74 -8.54
CA ASP A 20 5.41 19.19 -7.14
C ASP A 20 4.35 20.29 -7.05
N GLU A 21 3.53 20.23 -6.01
CA GLU A 21 2.44 21.19 -5.79
C GLU A 21 2.98 22.59 -5.58
N PHE A 22 4.08 22.75 -4.84
CA PHE A 22 4.60 24.05 -4.43
C PHE A 22 6.03 24.32 -4.93
N GLY A 23 6.67 23.31 -5.50
CA GLY A 23 7.99 23.40 -6.11
C GLY A 23 7.97 23.77 -7.59
N VAL A 24 9.18 23.93 -8.12
CA VAL A 24 9.44 24.08 -9.56
C VAL A 24 9.93 22.79 -10.19
N ARG A 25 9.83 21.67 -9.47
CA ARG A 25 10.33 20.37 -9.89
C ARG A 25 9.55 19.87 -11.11
N GLN A 26 10.27 19.34 -12.09
CA GLN A 26 9.70 18.83 -13.33
C GLN A 26 10.07 17.37 -13.57
N ASP A 27 10.55 16.67 -12.55
CA ASP A 27 10.90 15.26 -12.63
C ASP A 27 10.24 14.50 -11.48
N THR A 28 9.76 13.30 -11.79
CA THR A 28 9.23 12.34 -10.81
C THR A 28 9.57 10.93 -11.26
N LYS A 29 9.65 10.01 -10.30
CA LYS A 29 9.97 8.60 -10.54
C LYS A 29 8.94 7.70 -9.90
N VAL A 30 8.39 6.77 -10.67
CA VAL A 30 7.26 5.91 -10.28
C VAL A 30 7.47 4.46 -10.72
N TYR A 31 6.76 3.52 -10.09
CA TYR A 31 6.78 2.12 -10.48
C TYR A 31 5.71 1.78 -11.54
N SER A 32 6.07 0.95 -12.53
CA SER A 32 5.11 0.36 -13.48
C SER A 32 4.38 -0.84 -12.88
N ASN A 33 3.50 -0.58 -11.92
CA ASN A 33 2.78 -1.64 -11.18
C ASN A 33 1.27 -1.67 -11.44
N GLY A 34 0.72 -0.73 -12.23
CA GLY A 34 -0.72 -0.64 -12.51
C GLY A 34 -1.59 -0.13 -11.35
N ALA A 35 -0.97 0.25 -10.22
CA ALA A 35 -1.63 0.75 -9.02
C ALA A 35 -1.16 2.16 -8.64
N MET A 36 0.15 2.42 -8.72
CA MET A 36 0.74 3.72 -8.46
C MET A 36 0.22 4.74 -9.47
N GLN A 37 -0.07 5.94 -8.99
CA GLN A 37 -0.35 7.09 -9.82
C GLN A 37 0.87 7.99 -9.87
N VAL A 38 1.15 8.58 -11.02
CA VAL A 38 1.96 9.79 -11.08
C VAL A 38 1.05 11.00 -10.84
N SER A 39 1.51 11.94 -10.02
CA SER A 39 0.84 13.22 -9.79
C SER A 39 1.58 14.32 -10.54
N ILE A 40 0.82 15.11 -11.29
CA ILE A 40 1.29 16.32 -11.94
C ILE A 40 0.41 17.49 -11.54
N PHE A 41 0.97 18.69 -11.59
CA PHE A 41 0.29 19.92 -11.22
C PHE A 41 0.29 20.87 -12.41
N ILE A 42 -0.89 21.14 -12.94
CA ILE A 42 -1.09 22.14 -13.97
C ILE A 42 -1.13 23.50 -13.27
N SER A 43 -0.14 24.33 -13.58
CA SER A 43 -0.02 25.67 -13.02
C SER A 43 -0.72 26.66 -13.95
N VAL A 44 -1.65 27.41 -13.39
CA VAL A 44 -2.33 28.51 -14.08
C VAL A 44 -2.30 29.77 -13.25
N ASN A 45 -2.30 30.93 -13.91
CA ASN A 45 -2.59 32.20 -13.27
C ASN A 45 -4.05 32.59 -13.54
N TYR A 46 -4.69 33.22 -12.57
CA TYR A 46 -6.00 33.83 -12.74
C TYR A 46 -5.93 35.34 -12.50
N ASN A 47 -6.35 36.14 -13.49
CA ASN A 47 -6.26 37.60 -13.45
C ASN A 47 -7.49 38.29 -12.83
N GLY A 48 -8.45 37.53 -12.29
CA GLY A 48 -9.58 38.07 -11.51
C GLY A 48 -9.35 37.99 -10.00
N ASP A 49 -10.28 38.56 -9.23
CA ASP A 49 -10.28 38.42 -7.76
C ASP A 49 -10.63 36.98 -7.37
N THR A 50 -9.74 36.31 -6.64
CA THR A 50 -9.91 34.91 -6.24
C THR A 50 -10.41 34.77 -4.80
N ASP A 51 -11.44 33.95 -4.60
CA ASP A 51 -11.83 33.40 -3.30
C ASP A 51 -11.84 31.87 -3.35
N ASN A 52 -12.20 31.22 -2.24
CA ASN A 52 -12.19 29.75 -2.16
C ASN A 52 -13.21 29.09 -3.10
N GLU A 53 -14.38 29.71 -3.33
CA GLU A 53 -15.40 29.15 -4.22
C GLU A 53 -14.91 29.23 -5.68
N LEU A 54 -14.29 30.36 -6.03
CA LEU A 54 -13.73 30.57 -7.35
C LEU A 54 -12.51 29.69 -7.62
N LEU A 55 -11.67 29.45 -6.59
CA LEU A 55 -10.52 28.56 -6.69
C LEU A 55 -10.94 27.14 -7.11
N GLU A 56 -12.01 26.62 -6.51
CA GLU A 56 -12.53 25.28 -6.88
C GLU A 56 -13.15 25.28 -8.28
N GLN A 57 -13.78 26.37 -8.71
CA GLN A 57 -14.27 26.51 -10.09
C GLN A 57 -13.12 26.54 -11.12
N ILE A 58 -12.03 27.25 -10.80
CA ILE A 58 -10.81 27.29 -11.63
C ILE A 58 -10.20 25.89 -11.73
N LYS A 59 -10.04 25.18 -10.60
CA LYS A 59 -9.52 23.80 -10.57
C LYS A 59 -10.38 22.87 -11.41
N GLY A 60 -11.70 22.87 -11.22
CA GLY A 60 -12.62 22.05 -11.99
C GLY A 60 -12.53 22.32 -13.49
N TYR A 61 -12.50 23.60 -13.89
CA TYR A 61 -12.33 23.96 -15.29
C TYR A 61 -11.01 23.45 -15.89
N VAL A 62 -9.88 23.64 -15.20
CA VAL A 62 -8.59 23.15 -15.68
C VAL A 62 -8.58 21.62 -15.78
N GLN A 63 -9.11 20.91 -14.77
CA GLN A 63 -9.18 19.45 -14.78
C GLN A 63 -10.02 18.91 -15.96
N ASP A 64 -11.11 19.58 -16.30
CA ASP A 64 -12.01 19.17 -17.38
C ASP A 64 -11.49 19.49 -18.79
N ASN A 65 -10.69 20.56 -18.94
CA ASN A 65 -10.33 21.10 -20.27
C ASN A 65 -8.86 20.91 -20.65
N VAL A 66 -7.97 20.62 -19.70
CA VAL A 66 -6.55 20.41 -20.01
C VAL A 66 -6.31 19.08 -20.72
N VAL A 67 -5.50 19.15 -21.78
CA VAL A 67 -5.01 18.02 -22.56
C VAL A 67 -3.52 17.84 -22.32
N ILE A 68 -3.08 16.60 -22.09
CA ILE A 68 -1.66 16.27 -21.91
C ILE A 68 -1.13 15.70 -23.22
N TYR A 69 0.05 16.16 -23.63
CA TYR A 69 0.77 15.62 -24.78
C TYR A 69 2.07 14.97 -24.31
N THR A 70 2.39 13.79 -24.85
CA THR A 70 3.72 13.21 -24.80
C THR A 70 4.61 13.81 -25.90
N LEU A 71 5.90 13.94 -25.62
CA LEU A 71 6.95 14.32 -26.57
C LEU A 71 7.76 13.13 -27.10
N ASP A 72 7.47 11.91 -26.62
CA ASP A 72 8.34 10.74 -26.79
C ASP A 72 8.36 10.25 -28.25
N ASP A 73 7.20 10.26 -28.92
CA ASP A 73 7.03 9.86 -30.32
C ASP A 73 6.66 11.05 -31.24
N GLY A 74 7.21 12.22 -30.90
CA GLY A 74 6.70 13.50 -31.38
C GLY A 74 5.48 13.92 -30.56
N LYS A 75 5.12 15.20 -30.66
CA LYS A 75 4.05 15.79 -29.87
C LYS A 75 2.70 15.14 -30.19
N VAL A 76 2.27 14.20 -29.34
CA VAL A 76 1.06 13.37 -29.50
C VAL A 76 0.26 13.42 -28.20
N GLU A 77 -1.06 13.44 -28.30
CA GLU A 77 -1.95 13.45 -27.14
C GLU A 77 -1.74 12.15 -26.33
N LEU A 78 -1.69 12.27 -24.99
CA LEU A 78 -1.48 11.14 -24.10
C LEU A 78 -2.63 10.15 -24.23
N ASP A 79 -2.31 8.88 -24.46
CA ASP A 79 -3.32 7.83 -24.53
C ASP A 79 -3.93 7.57 -23.14
N LEU A 80 -5.19 7.98 -22.96
CA LEU A 80 -5.91 7.83 -21.70
C LEU A 80 -6.51 6.42 -21.49
N ASP A 81 -6.50 5.57 -22.51
CA ASP A 81 -6.82 4.14 -22.35
C ASP A 81 -5.67 3.41 -21.64
N GLU A 82 -4.42 3.85 -21.89
CA GLU A 82 -3.23 3.39 -21.18
C GLU A 82 -3.03 4.15 -19.85
N TRP A 83 -2.86 5.46 -19.92
CA TRP A 83 -2.63 6.34 -18.77
C TRP A 83 -3.94 6.89 -18.22
N LYS A 84 -4.64 6.08 -17.43
CA LYS A 84 -5.96 6.43 -16.89
C LYS A 84 -5.88 7.70 -16.02
N LYS A 85 -6.47 8.79 -16.52
CA LYS A 85 -6.60 10.08 -15.83
C LYS A 85 -7.58 9.99 -14.65
N SER A 86 -7.24 10.64 -13.55
CA SER A 86 -8.06 10.84 -12.35
C SER A 86 -7.86 12.25 -11.81
N THR A 87 -8.90 12.83 -11.22
CA THR A 87 -8.84 14.08 -10.46
C THR A 87 -8.66 13.83 -8.96
N GLU A 88 -8.78 12.57 -8.53
CA GLU A 88 -8.60 12.13 -7.16
C GLU A 88 -7.34 11.27 -7.03
N GLU A 89 -6.57 11.50 -5.95
CA GLU A 89 -5.46 10.62 -5.59
C GLU A 89 -5.99 9.26 -5.12
N ASN A 90 -5.18 8.22 -5.28
CA ASN A 90 -5.48 6.88 -4.80
C ASN A 90 -4.81 6.52 -3.47
N SER A 91 -4.40 7.53 -2.70
CA SER A 91 -3.73 7.41 -1.40
C SER A 91 -2.38 6.66 -1.41
N PHE A 92 -1.83 6.35 -2.59
CA PHE A 92 -0.45 5.88 -2.73
C PHE A 92 0.49 7.07 -2.88
N TYR A 93 1.76 6.87 -2.52
CA TYR A 93 2.80 7.83 -2.88
C TYR A 93 2.91 7.95 -4.41
N HIS A 94 3.16 9.16 -4.88
CA HIS A 94 3.26 9.48 -6.32
C HIS A 94 4.70 9.67 -6.81
N ASP A 95 5.68 9.42 -5.94
CA ASP A 95 7.12 9.50 -6.22
C ASP A 95 7.89 8.57 -5.28
N ILE A 96 8.77 7.73 -5.84
CA ILE A 96 9.57 6.75 -5.08
C ILE A 96 10.81 7.36 -4.41
N ASN A 97 11.28 8.51 -4.90
CA ASN A 97 12.47 9.19 -4.42
C ASN A 97 12.15 10.33 -3.43
N HIS A 98 10.93 10.87 -3.48
CA HIS A 98 10.56 12.06 -2.72
C HIS A 98 9.25 11.83 -1.96
N ALA A 99 9.32 11.91 -0.63
CA ALA A 99 8.13 11.91 0.20
C ALA A 99 7.39 13.24 -0.02
N GLY A 100 6.19 13.16 -0.59
CA GLY A 100 5.42 14.32 -1.10
C GLY A 100 4.95 15.37 -0.10
N ASN A 101 5.42 15.38 1.15
CA ASN A 101 4.96 16.29 2.18
C ASN A 101 6.14 17.01 2.83
N ASN A 102 6.68 18.05 2.19
CA ASN A 102 7.40 19.14 2.87
C ASN A 102 7.76 20.26 1.89
N SER A 103 6.76 21.05 1.51
CA SER A 103 7.00 22.40 1.01
C SER A 103 5.92 23.33 1.56
N SER A 104 6.35 24.47 2.09
CA SER A 104 5.49 25.60 2.39
C SER A 104 4.85 26.08 1.08
N GLY A 105 3.52 26.26 1.09
CA GLY A 105 2.73 26.64 -0.09
C GLY A 105 3.23 27.92 -0.78
N PRO A 106 2.87 28.14 -2.05
CA PRO A 106 3.36 29.24 -2.85
C PRO A 106 2.70 30.53 -2.38
N ASP A 107 3.46 31.62 -2.37
CA ASP A 107 2.91 32.96 -2.29
C ASP A 107 2.34 33.35 -3.67
N GLY A 108 1.02 33.55 -3.80
CA GLY A 108 0.44 34.36 -4.90
C GLY A 108 -0.59 33.70 -5.82
N SER A 109 -0.66 34.23 -7.06
CA SER A 109 -1.67 33.96 -8.11
C SER A 109 -1.51 32.63 -8.86
N ASP A 110 -0.49 31.84 -8.50
CA ASP A 110 -0.17 30.55 -9.12
C ASP A 110 -1.06 29.46 -8.52
N ILE A 111 -2.08 29.08 -9.28
CA ILE A 111 -3.05 28.05 -8.91
C ILE A 111 -2.56 26.72 -9.46
N ARG A 112 -2.30 25.77 -8.56
CA ARG A 112 -1.78 24.44 -8.86
C ARG A 112 -2.90 23.44 -8.84
N VAL A 113 -3.23 22.94 -10.02
CA VAL A 113 -4.36 22.02 -10.23
C VAL A 113 -3.83 20.60 -10.36
N PRO A 114 -4.10 19.70 -9.40
CA PRO A 114 -3.59 18.35 -9.44
C PRO A 114 -4.31 17.52 -10.51
N LEU A 115 -3.54 16.68 -11.18
CA LEU A 115 -4.01 15.58 -12.03
C LEU A 115 -3.19 14.33 -11.74
N TYR A 116 -3.87 13.19 -11.73
CA TYR A 116 -3.27 11.90 -11.43
C TYR A 116 -3.43 10.97 -12.63
N PHE A 117 -2.40 10.19 -12.93
CA PHE A 117 -2.42 9.21 -14.01
C PHE A 117 -1.94 7.87 -13.48
N THR A 118 -2.77 6.82 -13.59
CA THR A 118 -2.36 5.48 -13.18
C THR A 118 -1.29 4.97 -14.13
N VAL A 119 -0.14 4.54 -13.57
CA VAL A 119 1.03 4.11 -14.34
C VAL A 119 0.79 2.73 -14.96
N PRO A 120 0.83 2.57 -16.29
CA PRO A 120 0.66 1.26 -16.93
C PRO A 120 1.79 0.29 -16.56
N VAL A 121 1.49 -1.01 -16.46
CA VAL A 121 2.49 -2.05 -16.12
C VAL A 121 3.63 -2.14 -17.13
N ALA A 122 3.36 -1.84 -18.40
CA ALA A 122 4.32 -1.95 -19.51
C ALA A 122 4.86 -0.59 -19.99
N SER A 123 4.86 0.43 -19.14
CA SER A 123 5.28 1.80 -19.49
C SER A 123 6.71 2.12 -19.04
N GLU A 124 7.61 1.15 -18.91
CA GLU A 124 9.00 1.40 -18.48
C GLU A 124 9.70 2.43 -19.38
N GLY A 125 10.43 3.38 -18.80
CA GLY A 125 11.17 4.41 -19.54
C GLY A 125 10.98 5.82 -19.02
N GLU A 126 11.51 6.80 -19.74
CA GLU A 126 11.26 8.23 -19.49
C GLU A 126 10.12 8.70 -20.39
N HIS A 127 9.14 9.37 -19.79
CA HIS A 127 7.99 9.96 -20.49
C HIS A 127 8.00 11.46 -20.29
N ARG A 128 8.01 12.23 -21.38
CA ARG A 128 8.11 13.69 -21.32
C ARG A 128 6.79 14.32 -21.71
N TRP A 129 6.12 14.99 -20.76
CA TRP A 129 4.80 15.55 -20.97
C TRP A 129 4.77 17.07 -20.95
N ILE A 130 3.88 17.62 -21.76
CA ILE A 130 3.47 19.03 -21.76
C ILE A 130 1.94 19.12 -21.64
N ALA A 131 1.44 20.26 -21.19
CA ALA A 131 0.01 20.52 -21.09
C ALA A 131 -0.43 21.55 -22.13
N LYS A 132 -1.68 21.43 -22.56
CA LYS A 132 -2.39 22.40 -23.38
C LYS A 132 -3.74 22.70 -22.75
N LEU A 133 -4.07 23.97 -22.66
CA LEU A 133 -5.36 24.47 -22.19
C LEU A 133 -5.84 25.50 -23.22
N ASP A 134 -6.98 25.24 -23.85
CA ASP A 134 -7.50 26.02 -24.98
C ASP A 134 -6.48 26.19 -26.12
N GLU A 135 -6.03 27.42 -26.37
CA GLU A 135 -5.05 27.76 -27.40
C GLU A 135 -3.60 27.85 -26.84
N GLU A 136 -3.44 27.79 -25.52
CA GLU A 136 -2.14 27.91 -24.85
C GLU A 136 -1.50 26.55 -24.55
N GLU A 137 -0.18 26.51 -24.56
CA GLU A 137 0.62 25.30 -24.34
C GLU A 137 1.89 25.59 -23.53
N THR A 138 2.24 24.65 -22.66
CA THR A 138 3.49 24.69 -21.90
C THR A 138 4.71 24.37 -22.77
N SER A 139 5.87 24.93 -22.45
CA SER A 139 7.07 24.79 -23.28
C SER A 139 7.57 23.35 -23.44
N THR A 140 7.92 22.97 -24.68
CA THR A 140 8.61 21.71 -25.01
C THR A 140 10.06 21.66 -24.51
N SER A 141 10.65 22.79 -24.13
CA SER A 141 11.99 22.86 -23.55
C SER A 141 12.02 22.55 -22.05
N THR A 142 10.87 22.61 -21.38
CA THR A 142 10.71 22.37 -19.93
C THR A 142 9.50 21.46 -19.67
N PRO A 143 9.45 20.24 -20.24
CA PRO A 143 8.38 19.30 -19.95
C PRO A 143 8.52 18.73 -18.54
N VAL A 144 7.43 18.18 -18.01
CA VAL A 144 7.55 17.26 -16.88
C VAL A 144 8.07 15.92 -17.39
N THR A 145 9.05 15.33 -16.71
CA THR A 145 9.67 14.06 -17.04
C THR A 145 9.28 13.03 -15.99
N ILE A 146 8.68 11.94 -16.44
CA ILE A 146 8.21 10.86 -15.57
C ILE A 146 9.08 9.65 -15.89
N THR A 147 9.96 9.31 -14.95
CA THR A 147 10.78 8.11 -15.05
C THR A 147 10.01 6.95 -14.47
N VAL A 148 9.49 6.09 -15.34
CA VAL A 148 8.83 4.85 -14.95
C VAL A 148 9.84 3.73 -14.87
N VAL A 149 9.92 3.09 -13.70
CA VAL A 149 10.78 1.93 -13.48
C VAL A 149 9.95 0.68 -13.22
N LYS A 150 10.46 -0.45 -13.71
CA LYS A 150 9.88 -1.74 -13.36
C LYS A 150 9.94 -1.98 -11.86
N PHE A 151 8.82 -2.32 -11.26
CA PHE A 151 8.84 -2.91 -9.94
C PHE A 151 9.23 -4.39 -10.02
N SER A 152 10.22 -4.80 -9.22
CA SER A 152 10.57 -6.20 -9.05
C SER A 152 11.08 -6.40 -7.63
N ALA A 153 10.50 -7.37 -6.93
CA ALA A 153 10.97 -7.85 -5.65
C ALA A 153 10.96 -9.37 -5.67
N THR A 154 11.97 -9.97 -5.07
CA THR A 154 12.19 -11.41 -4.94
C THR A 154 12.23 -11.79 -3.46
N ILE A 155 12.26 -13.09 -3.16
CA ILE A 155 12.39 -13.54 -1.76
C ILE A 155 13.74 -13.10 -1.14
N ASP A 156 14.78 -12.92 -1.96
CA ASP A 156 16.09 -12.48 -1.51
C ASP A 156 16.11 -11.01 -1.07
N ASP A 157 15.09 -10.25 -1.43
CA ASP A 157 14.92 -8.85 -1.04
C ASP A 157 14.25 -8.69 0.32
N LEU A 158 13.86 -9.80 0.95
CA LEU A 158 13.05 -9.84 2.15
C LEU A 158 13.77 -10.51 3.30
N GLU A 159 13.40 -10.12 4.52
CA GLU A 159 13.87 -10.75 5.74
C GLU A 159 12.76 -10.84 6.78
N ILE A 160 12.88 -11.85 7.65
CA ILE A 160 12.07 -11.98 8.86
C ILE A 160 12.95 -11.60 10.04
N VAL A 161 12.48 -10.66 10.85
CA VAL A 161 13.24 -10.15 11.99
C VAL A 161 12.43 -10.35 13.26
N ASP A 162 13.05 -10.94 14.28
CA ASP A 162 12.52 -11.04 15.64
C ASP A 162 12.49 -9.65 16.30
N LYS A 163 11.37 -9.30 16.94
CA LYS A 163 11.13 -7.95 17.49
C LYS A 163 10.96 -7.93 19.00
N ASP A 164 10.00 -8.71 19.49
CA ASP A 164 9.67 -8.82 20.90
C ASP A 164 9.29 -10.27 21.20
N ALA A 165 9.47 -10.71 22.44
CA ALA A 165 9.18 -12.07 22.84
C ALA A 165 8.49 -12.12 24.20
N THR A 166 7.66 -13.13 24.38
CA THR A 166 7.20 -13.60 25.68
C THR A 166 7.86 -14.93 26.00
N TYR A 167 7.37 -15.65 27.01
CA TYR A 167 7.92 -16.95 27.38
C TYR A 167 7.85 -18.00 26.25
N CYS A 168 6.82 -17.94 25.41
CA CYS A 168 6.52 -18.95 24.40
C CYS A 168 6.22 -18.38 23.01
N ASN A 169 6.12 -17.05 22.90
CA ASN A 169 5.75 -16.35 21.68
C ASN A 169 6.84 -15.40 21.22
N GLN A 170 6.96 -15.27 19.91
CA GLN A 170 7.89 -14.38 19.24
C GLN A 170 7.11 -13.52 18.26
N LEU A 171 7.05 -12.21 18.53
CA LEU A 171 6.58 -11.22 17.58
C LEU A 171 7.69 -10.98 16.55
N ARG A 172 7.31 -11.03 15.28
CA ARG A 172 8.20 -10.94 14.12
C ARG A 172 7.65 -9.94 13.11
N VAL A 173 8.53 -9.42 12.28
CA VAL A 173 8.14 -8.66 11.08
C VAL A 173 8.71 -9.35 9.86
N VAL A 174 7.93 -9.43 8.78
CA VAL A 174 8.49 -9.58 7.44
C VAL A 174 8.55 -8.22 6.77
N LYS A 175 9.74 -7.86 6.29
CA LYS A 175 10.01 -6.57 5.66
C LYS A 175 11.04 -6.72 4.54
N TYR A 176 11.19 -5.66 3.75
CA TYR A 176 12.34 -5.52 2.86
C TYR A 176 13.63 -5.41 3.67
N LYS A 177 14.71 -5.99 3.14
CA LYS A 177 16.06 -5.77 3.66
C LYS A 177 16.47 -4.32 3.47
N ASP A 178 17.32 -3.84 4.37
CA ASP A 178 17.88 -2.50 4.29
C ASP A 178 18.54 -2.26 2.92
N LYS A 179 18.32 -1.07 2.35
CA LYS A 179 18.90 -0.58 1.07
C LYS A 179 18.40 -1.27 -0.20
N VAL A 180 17.48 -2.23 -0.14
CA VAL A 180 16.85 -2.78 -1.35
C VAL A 180 15.92 -1.74 -1.97
N PHE A 181 15.06 -1.14 -1.14
CA PHE A 181 14.13 -0.09 -1.51
C PHE A 181 14.36 1.14 -0.61
N PRO A 182 13.83 2.32 -0.98
CA PRO A 182 13.81 3.48 -0.09
C PRO A 182 13.17 3.14 1.26
N ASP A 183 13.67 3.71 2.36
CA ASP A 183 13.18 3.40 3.73
C ASP A 183 11.68 3.69 3.93
N VAL A 184 11.11 4.53 3.06
CA VAL A 184 9.68 4.84 3.04
C VAL A 184 8.83 3.71 2.46
N GLN A 185 9.39 2.81 1.67
CA GLN A 185 8.69 1.69 1.03
C GLN A 185 8.74 0.44 1.93
N LYS A 186 7.56 -0.03 2.34
CA LYS A 186 7.40 -1.10 3.32
C LYS A 186 6.26 -2.01 2.94
N LEU A 187 6.41 -3.31 3.23
CA LEU A 187 5.29 -4.25 3.15
C LEU A 187 4.19 -3.84 4.13
N VAL A 188 2.94 -3.85 3.68
CA VAL A 188 1.81 -3.31 4.45
C VAL A 188 0.86 -4.41 4.86
N LYS A 189 0.48 -5.32 3.96
CA LYS A 189 -0.50 -6.37 4.26
C LYS A 189 -0.38 -7.54 3.30
N LEU A 190 -0.97 -8.65 3.70
CA LEU A 190 -1.34 -9.72 2.78
C LEU A 190 -2.64 -9.36 2.07
N LEU A 191 -2.73 -9.61 0.76
CA LEU A 191 -3.96 -9.42 -0.01
C LEU A 191 -4.95 -10.56 0.21
N GLU A 192 -4.45 -11.77 0.38
CA GLU A 192 -5.23 -12.97 0.65
C GLU A 192 -4.55 -13.75 1.77
N TYR A 193 -5.17 -13.75 2.94
CA TYR A 193 -4.70 -14.56 4.06
C TYR A 193 -5.04 -16.03 3.80
N LYS A 194 -4.13 -16.92 4.17
CA LYS A 194 -4.29 -18.38 4.04
C LYS A 194 -4.09 -19.03 5.39
N GLY A 195 -4.87 -20.06 5.68
CA GLY A 195 -4.84 -20.74 6.96
C GLY A 195 -6.21 -20.86 7.63
N ILE A 196 -6.17 -20.87 8.96
CA ILE A 196 -7.35 -20.89 9.82
C ILE A 196 -7.40 -19.59 10.62
N LYS A 197 -8.50 -18.84 10.49
CA LYS A 197 -8.85 -17.75 11.40
C LYS A 197 -9.87 -18.26 12.40
N PHE A 198 -9.55 -18.19 13.69
CA PHE A 198 -10.47 -18.56 14.77
C PHE A 198 -11.30 -17.34 15.19
N LEU A 199 -12.62 -17.44 15.09
CA LEU A 199 -13.56 -16.36 15.39
C LEU A 199 -13.93 -16.36 16.88
N SER A 200 -12.94 -16.26 17.76
CA SER A 200 -13.14 -15.99 19.19
C SER A 200 -12.41 -14.71 19.57
N SER A 201 -12.88 -14.03 20.63
CA SER A 201 -12.39 -12.72 21.12
C SER A 201 -10.93 -12.40 20.75
N ALA A 202 -10.84 -11.38 19.88
CA ALA A 202 -9.72 -10.83 19.11
C ALA A 202 -9.43 -11.52 17.77
N GLU A 203 -10.28 -11.18 16.80
CA GLU A 203 -10.31 -11.68 15.43
C GLU A 203 -9.14 -11.18 14.56
N SER A 204 -7.91 -11.24 15.04
CA SER A 204 -6.80 -10.47 14.47
C SER A 204 -5.63 -11.29 13.96
N ALA A 205 -5.72 -12.62 13.95
CA ALA A 205 -4.65 -13.46 13.43
C ALA A 205 -5.13 -14.64 12.56
N TRP A 206 -4.34 -14.96 11.55
CA TRP A 206 -4.51 -16.12 10.69
C TRP A 206 -3.41 -17.14 10.96
N VAL A 207 -3.79 -18.33 11.44
CA VAL A 207 -2.86 -19.44 11.62
C VAL A 207 -2.57 -20.06 10.27
N SER A 208 -1.37 -19.79 9.76
CA SER A 208 -0.92 -20.22 8.42
C SER A 208 -0.04 -21.46 8.45
N MET A 209 0.46 -21.86 9.63
CA MET A 209 1.22 -23.09 9.81
C MET A 209 0.95 -23.69 11.19
N VAL A 210 0.78 -25.01 11.22
CA VAL A 210 0.60 -25.83 12.44
C VAL A 210 1.38 -27.13 12.26
N HIS A 211 2.69 -27.03 12.02
CA HIS A 211 3.62 -28.15 12.02
C HIS A 211 5.04 -27.62 11.73
N SER A 212 6.02 -27.97 12.55
CA SER A 212 7.43 -27.63 12.30
C SER A 212 8.31 -28.88 12.36
N ASN A 213 9.28 -28.98 11.45
CA ASN A 213 10.31 -30.02 11.54
C ASN A 213 11.23 -29.83 12.76
N LYS A 214 11.09 -28.70 13.47
CA LYS A 214 11.81 -28.34 14.70
C LYS A 214 10.95 -28.47 15.97
N GLY A 215 9.74 -29.03 15.87
CA GLY A 215 8.87 -29.34 17.02
C GLY A 215 7.46 -28.76 16.93
N HIS A 216 6.83 -28.56 18.09
CA HIS A 216 5.46 -28.05 18.22
C HIS A 216 5.42 -26.53 18.04
N LYS A 217 4.97 -26.07 16.87
CA LYS A 217 5.07 -24.68 16.44
C LYS A 217 3.81 -24.23 15.69
N ILE A 218 3.41 -22.98 15.90
CA ILE A 218 2.43 -22.27 15.07
C ILE A 218 3.08 -21.03 14.47
N GLY A 219 2.78 -20.78 13.20
CA GLY A 219 3.02 -19.53 12.52
C GLY A 219 1.71 -18.84 12.19
N ALA A 220 1.60 -17.56 12.52
CA ALA A 220 0.43 -16.76 12.22
C ALA A 220 0.78 -15.37 11.67
N PHE A 221 -0.07 -14.85 10.80
CA PHE A 221 -0.04 -13.44 10.40
C PHE A 221 -1.06 -12.65 11.20
N ILE A 222 -0.68 -11.47 11.66
CA ILE A 222 -1.62 -10.53 12.24
C ILE A 222 -2.34 -9.81 11.08
N GLU A 223 -3.64 -9.58 11.18
CA GLU A 223 -4.38 -8.84 10.15
C GLU A 223 -4.02 -7.36 10.15
N TYR A 224 -4.03 -6.78 8.95
CA TYR A 224 -3.59 -5.41 8.71
C TYR A 224 -4.27 -4.39 9.64
N LYS A 225 -3.44 -3.53 10.25
CA LYS A 225 -3.84 -2.49 11.22
C LYS A 225 -4.51 -2.99 12.50
N LEU A 226 -4.51 -4.29 12.77
CA LEU A 226 -4.89 -4.80 14.08
C LEU A 226 -3.65 -4.84 14.97
N THR A 227 -3.65 -3.95 15.97
CA THR A 227 -2.55 -3.75 16.91
C THR A 227 -2.89 -4.18 18.33
N GLU A 228 -4.18 -4.31 18.66
CA GLU A 228 -4.65 -4.60 20.02
C GLU A 228 -5.27 -6.00 20.12
N ASP A 229 -5.25 -6.52 21.35
CA ASP A 229 -5.88 -7.79 21.74
C ASP A 229 -5.41 -9.04 20.97
N ILE A 230 -4.25 -9.06 20.31
CA ILE A 230 -3.83 -10.18 19.45
C ILE A 230 -3.89 -11.54 20.18
N ARG A 231 -4.93 -12.33 19.87
CA ARG A 231 -5.09 -13.72 20.35
C ARG A 231 -5.30 -14.62 19.14
N ILE A 232 -4.49 -15.67 19.04
CA ILE A 232 -4.63 -16.66 17.95
C ILE A 232 -5.92 -17.45 18.08
N ALA A 233 -6.15 -18.02 19.26
CA ALA A 233 -7.35 -18.75 19.62
C ALA A 233 -7.42 -18.85 21.14
N LYS A 234 -8.62 -19.11 21.66
CA LYS A 234 -8.88 -19.47 23.05
C LYS A 234 -8.38 -20.90 23.29
N PRO A 235 -7.43 -21.11 24.23
CA PRO A 235 -6.91 -22.43 24.54
C PRO A 235 -8.02 -23.43 24.90
N GLY A 236 -7.98 -24.62 24.29
CA GLY A 236 -8.89 -25.73 24.59
C GLY A 236 -10.35 -25.51 24.19
N HIS A 237 -10.68 -24.41 23.52
CA HIS A 237 -12.02 -24.20 22.97
C HIS A 237 -12.22 -25.04 21.70
N GLU A 238 -13.40 -25.66 21.57
CA GLU A 238 -13.82 -26.38 20.37
C GLU A 238 -14.49 -25.41 19.40
N TYR A 239 -13.79 -25.10 18.31
CA TYR A 239 -14.28 -24.24 17.24
C TYR A 239 -15.01 -25.06 16.19
N TRP A 240 -16.25 -24.69 15.94
CA TRP A 240 -17.05 -25.25 14.86
C TRP A 240 -16.91 -24.44 13.58
N SER A 241 -17.38 -24.97 12.45
CA SER A 241 -17.26 -24.33 11.13
C SER A 241 -17.82 -22.89 11.05
N HIS A 242 -18.74 -22.50 11.92
CA HIS A 242 -19.29 -21.14 11.98
C HIS A 242 -18.48 -20.19 12.88
N GLU A 243 -17.51 -20.72 13.62
CA GLU A 243 -16.59 -20.01 14.52
C GLU A 243 -15.16 -19.99 13.96
N MET A 244 -14.98 -20.35 12.69
CA MET A 244 -13.68 -20.30 12.02
C MET A 244 -13.82 -20.05 10.53
N ILE A 245 -12.83 -19.38 9.96
CA ILE A 245 -12.67 -19.22 8.52
C ILE A 245 -11.47 -20.05 8.09
N LYS A 246 -11.65 -20.87 7.06
CA LYS A 246 -10.61 -21.73 6.48
C LYS A 246 -10.40 -21.31 5.04
N GLN A 247 -9.17 -20.94 4.70
CA GLN A 247 -8.83 -20.45 3.37
C GLN A 247 -7.53 -21.08 2.87
N ASP A 248 -7.59 -21.67 1.68
CA ASP A 248 -6.43 -22.25 0.98
C ASP A 248 -5.58 -23.21 1.82
N ILE A 249 -6.24 -24.01 2.67
CA ILE A 249 -5.60 -25.05 3.48
C ILE A 249 -5.78 -26.44 2.84
N PRO A 250 -4.85 -27.38 3.09
CA PRO A 250 -4.97 -28.76 2.61
C PRO A 250 -6.26 -29.45 3.08
N VAL A 251 -6.73 -30.43 2.30
CA VAL A 251 -7.86 -31.29 2.68
C VAL A 251 -7.49 -32.10 3.93
N GLY A 252 -8.43 -32.24 4.88
CA GLY A 252 -8.22 -33.06 6.09
C GLY A 252 -7.98 -32.26 7.38
N THR A 253 -8.22 -30.94 7.39
CA THR A 253 -8.18 -30.14 8.62
C THR A 253 -9.46 -30.21 9.46
N GLY A 254 -10.43 -31.05 9.07
CA GLY A 254 -11.70 -31.30 9.76
C GLY A 254 -12.74 -30.17 9.64
N ASP A 255 -13.99 -30.43 10.05
CA ASP A 255 -15.04 -29.39 10.14
C ASP A 255 -15.07 -28.69 11.51
N LYS A 256 -14.18 -29.11 12.41
CA LYS A 256 -13.98 -28.55 13.73
C LYS A 256 -12.51 -28.58 14.10
N ASN A 257 -12.06 -27.65 14.92
CA ASN A 257 -10.69 -27.65 15.43
C ASN A 257 -10.62 -27.23 16.90
N ILE A 258 -9.69 -27.83 17.63
CA ILE A 258 -9.33 -27.43 18.99
C ILE A 258 -7.84 -27.11 19.01
N LEU A 259 -7.48 -25.88 19.38
CA LEU A 259 -6.10 -25.49 19.65
C LEU A 259 -5.76 -25.79 21.11
N HIS A 260 -4.89 -26.77 21.33
CA HIS A 260 -4.31 -27.03 22.64
C HIS A 260 -2.94 -26.38 22.73
N CYS A 261 -2.73 -25.60 23.79
CA CYS A 261 -1.56 -24.74 23.94
C CYS A 261 -1.60 -24.07 25.32
N ASP A 262 -0.63 -24.36 26.18
CA ASP A 262 -0.54 -23.74 27.53
C ASP A 262 -0.17 -22.25 27.50
N CYS A 263 0.10 -21.74 26.30
CA CYS A 263 0.88 -20.57 25.99
C CYS A 263 0.18 -19.62 25.00
N CYS A 264 -1.04 -19.95 24.62
CA CYS A 264 -1.73 -19.26 23.53
C CYS A 264 -2.39 -17.96 23.99
N ASP A 265 -2.58 -17.77 25.30
CA ASP A 265 -2.97 -16.49 25.88
C ASP A 265 -1.80 -15.52 26.05
N ASP A 266 -0.55 -15.99 26.14
CA ASP A 266 0.65 -15.13 26.23
C ASP A 266 0.81 -14.23 24.99
N SER A 267 0.01 -14.42 23.93
CA SER A 267 -0.04 -13.51 22.77
C SER A 267 -0.64 -12.14 23.14
N LEU A 268 -1.49 -12.11 24.16
CA LEU A 268 -2.10 -10.90 24.71
C LEU A 268 -1.13 -10.05 25.55
N ASP A 269 0.02 -10.61 25.94
CA ASP A 269 1.02 -9.88 26.73
C ASP A 269 1.80 -8.86 25.89
N PHE A 270 1.70 -8.93 24.55
CA PHE A 270 2.24 -7.90 23.68
C PHE A 270 1.37 -6.64 23.75
N THR A 271 2.01 -5.51 24.06
CA THR A 271 1.33 -4.21 24.10
C THR A 271 1.00 -3.71 22.70
N SER A 272 -0.08 -2.90 22.57
CA SER A 272 -0.45 -2.26 21.30
C SER A 272 0.71 -1.52 20.65
N ALA A 273 1.54 -0.85 21.46
CA ALA A 273 2.71 -0.11 20.99
C ALA A 273 3.81 -1.02 20.40
N GLN A 274 4.00 -2.23 20.95
CA GLN A 274 4.92 -3.21 20.37
C GLN A 274 4.41 -3.69 19.01
N VAL A 275 3.13 -4.05 18.90
CA VAL A 275 2.54 -4.52 17.65
C VAL A 275 2.52 -3.41 16.59
N GLU A 276 2.19 -2.17 16.98
CA GLU A 276 2.24 -1.01 16.10
C GLU A 276 3.64 -0.72 15.57
N LYS A 277 4.68 -0.85 16.42
CA LYS A 277 6.07 -0.71 15.98
C LYS A 277 6.43 -1.72 14.89
N VAL A 278 5.97 -2.96 15.02
CA VAL A 278 6.18 -4.03 14.02
C VAL A 278 5.43 -3.70 12.72
N TRP A 279 4.17 -3.28 12.81
CA TRP A 279 3.39 -2.84 11.65
C TRP A 279 4.00 -1.64 10.92
N ASN A 280 4.63 -0.73 11.66
CA ASN A 280 5.31 0.42 11.08
C ASN A 280 6.62 0.04 10.35
N GLU A 281 7.11 -1.20 10.50
CA GLU A 281 8.27 -1.72 9.79
C GLU A 281 7.92 -2.63 8.61
N GLY A 282 6.81 -3.38 8.69
CA GLY A 282 6.43 -4.37 7.70
C GLY A 282 5.16 -5.13 8.08
N ILE A 283 4.97 -6.32 7.52
CA ILE A 283 3.82 -7.16 7.90
C ILE A 283 4.10 -7.87 9.21
N ALA A 284 3.21 -7.68 10.18
CA ALA A 284 3.37 -8.27 11.50
C ALA A 284 3.05 -9.78 11.50
N MET A 285 3.96 -10.54 12.09
CA MET A 285 3.93 -11.98 12.18
C MET A 285 4.04 -12.41 13.63
N PHE A 286 3.47 -13.57 13.94
CA PHE A 286 3.54 -14.18 15.24
C PHE A 286 4.00 -15.62 15.11
N MET A 287 4.82 -16.05 16.05
CA MET A 287 5.27 -17.42 16.19
C MET A 287 5.08 -17.89 17.61
N ALA A 288 4.41 -19.03 17.81
CA ALA A 288 4.38 -19.73 19.08
C ALA A 288 5.21 -21.02 18.99
N TYR A 289 5.96 -21.32 20.03
CA TYR A 289 6.70 -22.57 20.17
C TYR A 289 6.56 -23.11 21.59
N HIS A 290 5.85 -24.23 21.75
CA HIS A 290 5.67 -24.88 23.04
C HIS A 290 5.34 -26.35 22.87
N MET A 291 5.81 -27.23 23.77
CA MET A 291 5.63 -28.68 23.62
C MET A 291 4.17 -29.15 23.65
N SER A 292 3.27 -28.38 24.27
CA SER A 292 1.83 -28.70 24.30
C SER A 292 1.04 -28.15 23.11
N LEU A 293 1.72 -27.50 22.16
CA LEU A 293 1.08 -26.87 21.02
C LEU A 293 0.72 -27.90 19.94
N TYR A 294 -0.58 -28.09 19.72
CA TYR A 294 -1.12 -28.85 18.58
C TYR A 294 -2.57 -28.44 18.29
N ILE A 295 -3.00 -28.64 17.05
CA ILE A 295 -4.40 -28.57 16.67
C ILE A 295 -4.87 -29.97 16.32
N HIS A 296 -6.06 -30.35 16.77
CA HIS A 296 -6.72 -31.57 16.31
C HIS A 296 -8.08 -31.25 15.71
N ASP A 297 -8.52 -32.08 14.77
CA ASP A 297 -9.91 -32.11 14.37
C ASP A 297 -10.75 -32.67 15.52
N GLY A 298 -12.02 -32.31 15.65
CA GLY A 298 -12.87 -32.77 16.77
C GLY A 298 -13.03 -34.30 16.91
N SER A 299 -12.37 -35.11 16.08
CA SER A 299 -12.26 -36.57 16.20
C SER A 299 -10.94 -37.07 16.80
N GLY A 300 -10.04 -36.14 17.19
CA GLY A 300 -8.77 -36.42 17.84
C GLY A 300 -7.58 -36.59 16.88
N HIS A 301 -7.76 -36.36 15.57
CA HIS A 301 -6.65 -36.41 14.62
C HIS A 301 -5.93 -35.08 14.55
N ASN A 302 -4.61 -35.09 14.66
CA ASN A 302 -3.81 -33.86 14.54
C ASN A 302 -3.95 -33.23 13.16
N THR A 303 -4.19 -31.93 13.15
CA THR A 303 -4.35 -31.09 11.96
C THR A 303 -3.03 -30.38 11.69
N ASN A 304 -2.16 -31.04 10.91
CA ASN A 304 -0.89 -30.47 10.49
C ASN A 304 -1.01 -29.87 9.09
N PHE A 305 -0.62 -28.60 8.94
CA PHE A 305 -0.56 -27.93 7.65
C PHE A 305 0.47 -26.82 7.63
N ASP A 306 0.85 -26.40 6.43
CA ASP A 306 1.81 -25.34 6.19
C ASP A 306 1.46 -24.58 4.89
N CYS A 307 1.15 -23.30 5.01
CA CYS A 307 0.93 -22.38 3.90
C CYS A 307 2.20 -21.53 3.73
N ASN A 308 2.87 -21.66 2.58
CA ASN A 308 4.15 -20.99 2.32
C ASN A 308 4.06 -19.86 1.29
N GLU A 309 3.03 -19.84 0.45
CA GLU A 309 2.91 -18.87 -0.64
C GLU A 309 1.84 -17.82 -0.33
N PHE A 310 2.22 -16.54 -0.32
CA PHE A 310 1.32 -15.43 -0.05
C PHE A 310 1.54 -14.31 -1.06
N LEU A 311 0.49 -13.52 -1.29
CA LEU A 311 0.58 -12.29 -2.05
C LEU A 311 0.53 -11.11 -1.07
N ALA A 312 1.61 -10.34 -1.02
CA ALA A 312 1.71 -9.14 -0.20
C ALA A 312 1.60 -7.88 -1.06
N GLU A 313 1.20 -6.78 -0.42
CA GLU A 313 1.16 -5.44 -0.99
C GLU A 313 1.99 -4.49 -0.12
N ASP A 314 2.76 -3.61 -0.75
CA ASP A 314 3.50 -2.53 -0.08
C ASP A 314 2.70 -1.20 -0.08
N ASN A 315 3.21 -0.18 0.61
CA ASN A 315 2.54 1.13 0.70
C ASN A 315 2.61 1.97 -0.59
N PHE A 316 3.22 1.47 -1.65
CA PHE A 316 3.25 2.06 -2.99
C PHE A 316 2.34 1.29 -3.97
N GLY A 317 1.58 0.31 -3.48
CA GLY A 317 0.65 -0.52 -4.25
C GLY A 317 1.33 -1.65 -5.04
N ASN A 318 2.62 -1.89 -4.83
CA ASN A 318 3.32 -2.98 -5.48
C ASN A 318 2.92 -4.31 -4.86
N ARG A 319 2.77 -5.34 -5.70
CA ARG A 319 2.39 -6.69 -5.29
C ARG A 319 3.59 -7.64 -5.37
N ILE A 320 3.81 -8.43 -4.32
CA ILE A 320 4.97 -9.31 -4.18
C ILE A 320 4.50 -10.71 -3.79
N ASN A 321 4.98 -11.72 -4.53
CA ASN A 321 4.83 -13.11 -4.13
C ASN A 321 5.86 -13.44 -3.07
N LEU A 322 5.37 -13.83 -1.89
CA LEU A 322 6.18 -14.22 -0.75
C LEU A 322 6.18 -15.74 -0.64
N HIS A 323 7.37 -16.34 -0.57
CA HIS A 323 7.54 -17.74 -0.21
C HIS A 323 8.21 -17.84 1.16
N PHE A 324 7.42 -18.11 2.19
CA PHE A 324 7.91 -18.24 3.56
C PHE A 324 8.40 -19.64 3.84
N ASN A 325 9.48 -19.74 4.59
CA ASN A 325 9.81 -20.95 5.33
C ASN A 325 9.57 -20.66 6.81
N TRP A 326 8.45 -21.15 7.35
CA TRP A 326 8.12 -20.92 8.75
C TRP A 326 9.12 -21.56 9.72
N ASP A 327 9.92 -22.54 9.28
CA ASP A 327 10.97 -23.17 10.09
C ASP A 327 12.27 -22.36 10.14
N SER A 328 12.40 -21.28 9.36
CA SER A 328 13.60 -20.43 9.35
C SER A 328 13.91 -19.77 10.69
#